data_AF-A0A1E5P2U6-F1
#
_entry.id   AF-A0A1E5P2U6-F1
#
_cell.length_a   1.000
_cell.length_b   1.000
_cell.length_c   1.000
_cell.angle_alpha   90.00
_cell.angle_beta   90.00
_cell.angle_gamma   90.00
#
_symmetry.space_group_name_H-M   'P 1'
#
loop_
_entity.id
_entity.type
_entity.pdbx_description
1 polymer ?
#
loop_
_entity_poly.entity_id
_entity_poly.type
_entity_poly.pdbx_seq_one_letter_code
_entity_poly.pdbx_strand_id
1 'polypeptide(L)'
;MTEEEIDRLLDKLDLGQKVRLLTGATTWRTRAEPATALGHMTASDGPAGVRGEAWDERKTSVLLPSASALGAMWDESLVEAFGGLLAAEVRRKGVDIVLAPTLNLHR
;
A
#
# COMPACT_ATOMS: atom_id res chain seq x y z
N MET A 1 5.89 -1.79 -18.56
CA MET A 1 7.34 -1.99 -18.46
C MET A 1 7.64 -3.41 -18.91
N THR A 2 8.56 -3.60 -19.84
CA THR A 2 8.99 -4.93 -20.29
C THR A 2 10.08 -5.49 -19.37
N GLU A 3 10.34 -6.79 -19.45
CA GLU A 3 11.42 -7.43 -18.70
C GLU A 3 12.79 -6.85 -19.09
N GLU A 4 13.01 -6.58 -20.38
CA GLU A 4 14.20 -5.91 -20.90
C GLU A 4 14.40 -4.50 -20.32
N GLU A 5 13.32 -3.75 -20.09
CA GLU A 5 13.38 -2.44 -19.43
C GLU A 5 13.76 -2.58 -17.95
N ILE A 6 13.27 -3.62 -17.26
CA ILE A 6 13.66 -3.92 -15.88
C ILE A 6 15.15 -4.23 -15.80
N ASP A 7 15.65 -5.11 -16.68
CA ASP A 7 17.07 -5.50 -16.69
C ASP A 7 17.98 -4.30 -16.91
N ARG A 8 17.63 -3.43 -17.86
CA ARG A 8 18.38 -2.17 -18.08
C ARG A 8 18.39 -1.24 -16.87
N LEU A 9 17.36 -1.27 -16.02
CA LEU A 9 17.35 -0.51 -14.77
C LEU A 9 18.19 -1.20 -13.71
N LEU A 10 18.12 -2.53 -13.60
CA LEU A 10 18.92 -3.33 -12.67
C LEU A 10 20.42 -3.24 -12.96
N ASP A 11 20.82 -3.09 -14.22
CA ASP A 11 22.22 -2.91 -14.63
C ASP A 11 22.83 -1.59 -14.15
N LYS A 12 21.99 -0.59 -13.81
CA LYS A 12 22.44 0.68 -13.24
C LYS A 12 22.77 0.58 -11.75
N LEU A 13 22.46 -0.55 -11.10
CA LEU A 13 22.57 -0.72 -9.67
C LEU A 13 23.76 -1.62 -9.30
N ASP A 14 24.58 -1.14 -8.38
CA ASP A 14 25.54 -1.99 -7.70
C ASP A 14 24.84 -2.98 -6.74
N LEU A 15 25.59 -3.97 -6.26
CA LEU A 15 25.04 -4.99 -5.35
C LEU A 15 24.48 -4.36 -4.06
N GLY A 16 25.12 -3.33 -3.53
CA GLY A 16 24.66 -2.63 -2.33
C GLY A 16 23.34 -1.91 -2.55
N GLN A 17 23.15 -1.25 -3.70
CA GLN A 17 21.89 -0.64 -4.12
C GLN A 17 20.78 -1.69 -4.22
N LYS A 18 21.05 -2.82 -4.88
CA LYS A 18 20.12 -3.94 -4.99
C LYS A 18 19.69 -4.46 -3.62
N VAL A 19 20.65 -4.73 -2.73
CA VAL A 19 20.36 -5.21 -1.37
C VAL A 19 19.52 -4.20 -0.56
N ARG A 20 19.82 -2.90 -0.68
CA ARG A 20 19.07 -1.86 0.05
C ARG A 20 17.59 -1.81 -0.32
N LEU A 21 17.25 -2.08 -1.59
CA LEU A 21 15.86 -2.10 -2.08
C LEU A 21 15.02 -3.25 -1.52
N LEU A 22 15.64 -4.28 -0.92
CA LEU A 22 14.95 -5.41 -0.28
C LEU A 22 14.40 -5.08 1.10
N THR A 23 14.57 -3.84 1.59
CA THR A 23 14.15 -3.41 2.92
C THR A 23 13.44 -2.06 2.85
N GLY A 24 12.57 -1.79 3.82
CA GLY A 24 11.97 -0.47 3.98
C GLY A 24 13.03 0.61 4.28
N ALA A 25 12.78 1.83 3.82
CA ALA A 25 13.48 3.03 4.30
C ALA A 25 13.03 3.38 5.72
N THR A 26 11.74 3.18 5.99
CA THR A 26 11.08 3.36 7.29
C THR A 26 10.08 2.22 7.48
N THR A 27 9.33 2.23 8.59
CA THR A 27 8.20 1.31 8.81
C THR A 27 7.16 1.37 7.69
N TRP A 28 7.00 2.52 7.03
CA TRP A 28 5.92 2.77 6.06
C TRP A 28 6.41 3.02 4.65
N ARG A 29 7.70 3.24 4.41
CA ARG A 29 8.21 3.65 3.10
C ARG A 29 9.19 2.65 2.51
N THR A 30 9.09 2.41 1.21
CA THR A 30 10.16 1.77 0.44
C THR A 30 11.34 2.72 0.27
N ARG A 31 12.49 2.22 -0.22
CA ARG A 31 13.61 3.09 -0.57
C ARG A 31 13.42 3.68 -1.96
N ALA A 32 13.72 4.96 -2.10
CA ALA A 32 13.95 5.58 -3.40
C ALA A 32 15.32 5.19 -3.95
N GLU A 33 15.45 5.15 -5.28
CA GLU A 33 16.72 4.87 -5.97
C GLU A 33 16.88 5.79 -7.19
N PRO A 34 17.61 6.92 -7.03
CA PRO A 34 17.80 7.90 -8.10
C PRO A 34 18.44 7.34 -9.37
N ALA A 35 19.31 6.33 -9.27
CA ALA A 35 19.97 5.73 -10.45
C ALA A 35 18.96 5.09 -11.43
N THR A 36 17.79 4.68 -10.92
CA THR A 36 16.69 4.11 -11.70
C THR A 36 15.46 5.01 -11.76
N ALA A 37 15.57 6.24 -11.25
CA ALA A 37 14.46 7.19 -11.08
C ALA A 37 13.29 6.65 -10.24
N LEU A 38 13.52 5.64 -9.40
CA LEU A 38 12.51 5.12 -8.49
C LEU A 38 12.29 6.10 -7.34
N GLY A 39 11.05 6.56 -7.20
CA GLY A 39 10.58 7.23 -5.99
C GLY A 39 10.41 6.24 -4.83
N HIS A 40 10.21 6.78 -3.62
CA HIS A 40 9.71 5.94 -2.53
C HIS A 40 8.20 5.75 -2.70
N MET A 41 7.70 4.62 -2.24
CA MET A 41 6.28 4.35 -2.08
C MET A 41 5.96 4.33 -0.60
N THR A 42 4.85 4.95 -0.23
CA THR A 42 4.30 4.98 1.12
C THR A 42 3.18 3.96 1.24
N ALA A 43 3.32 3.04 2.18
CA ALA A 43 2.31 2.10 2.59
C ALA A 43 1.59 2.59 3.86
N SER A 44 0.34 2.21 4.02
CA SER A 44 -0.41 2.45 5.24
C SER A 44 -1.34 1.30 5.57
N ASP A 45 -1.49 1.03 6.87
CA ASP A 45 -2.45 0.03 7.32
C ASP A 45 -3.89 0.37 6.91
N GLY A 46 -4.59 -0.71 6.57
CA GLY A 46 -6.01 -0.90 6.73
C GLY A 46 -6.30 -2.13 7.61
N PRO A 47 -7.30 -2.98 7.31
CA PRO A 47 -8.15 -3.00 6.10
C PRO A 47 -9.43 -2.15 6.20
N ALA A 48 -9.80 -1.69 7.39
CA ALA A 48 -11.06 -0.98 7.64
C ALA A 48 -10.95 0.55 7.44
N GLY A 49 -10.00 1.02 6.63
CA GLY A 49 -9.70 2.44 6.44
C GLY A 49 -8.24 2.65 6.04
N VAL A 50 -7.83 3.90 5.86
CA VAL A 50 -6.43 4.24 5.53
C VAL A 50 -5.86 5.09 6.65
N ARG A 51 -5.02 4.53 7.50
CA ARG A 51 -4.54 5.27 8.69
C ARG A 51 -3.70 6.49 8.33
N GLY A 52 -2.80 6.36 7.36
CA GLY A 52 -1.63 7.21 7.13
C GLY A 52 -0.37 6.70 7.82
N GLU A 53 0.71 7.48 7.74
CA GLU A 53 2.03 7.15 8.31
C GLU A 53 2.16 7.42 9.81
N ALA A 54 1.26 8.22 10.38
CA ALA A 54 1.33 8.68 11.76
C ALA A 54 0.05 8.33 12.52
N TRP A 55 0.21 8.09 13.82
CA TRP A 55 -0.89 8.02 14.76
C TRP A 55 -1.16 9.41 15.34
N ASP A 56 -1.88 10.22 14.56
CA ASP A 56 -2.26 11.60 14.93
C ASP A 56 -3.78 11.73 14.77
N GLU A 57 -4.49 11.94 15.87
CA GLU A 57 -5.97 12.00 15.88
C GLU A 57 -6.53 13.13 15.03
N ARG A 58 -5.72 14.15 14.73
CA ARG A 58 -6.11 15.27 13.85
C ARG A 58 -6.15 14.84 12.38
N LYS A 59 -5.52 13.72 12.02
CA LYS A 59 -5.48 13.17 10.65
C LYS A 59 -6.51 12.07 10.46
N THR A 60 -7.78 12.46 10.40
CA THR A 60 -8.92 11.53 10.30
C THR A 60 -8.91 10.66 9.02
N SER A 61 -9.57 9.51 9.09
CA SER A 61 -9.87 8.63 7.95
C SER A 61 -11.30 8.14 8.03
N VAL A 62 -11.82 7.69 6.90
CA VAL A 62 -13.05 6.91 6.87
C VAL A 62 -12.80 5.56 7.57
N LEU A 63 -13.66 5.23 8.52
CA LEU A 63 -13.69 3.92 9.18
C LEU A 63 -14.79 3.08 8.54
N LEU A 64 -14.39 1.95 7.95
CA LEU A 64 -15.28 0.98 7.32
C LEU A 64 -15.71 -0.11 8.30
N PRO A 65 -16.80 -0.86 8.01
CA PRO A 65 -17.14 -2.06 8.74
C PRO A 65 -16.00 -3.08 8.73
N SER A 66 -15.96 -3.97 9.73
CA SER A 66 -14.98 -5.05 9.76
C SER A 66 -15.15 -6.00 8.56
N ALA A 67 -14.07 -6.68 8.19
CA ALA A 67 -14.11 -7.66 7.09
C ALA A 67 -15.15 -8.77 7.33
N SER A 68 -15.38 -9.18 8.58
CA SER A 68 -16.43 -10.14 8.94
C SER A 68 -17.84 -9.59 8.71
N ALA A 69 -18.08 -8.31 9.00
CA ALA A 69 -19.36 -7.67 8.72
C ALA A 69 -19.60 -7.56 7.21
N LEU A 70 -18.58 -7.16 6.44
CA LEU A 70 -18.65 -7.12 4.98
C LEU A 70 -18.90 -8.52 4.40
N GLY A 71 -18.19 -9.54 4.88
CA GLY A 71 -18.38 -10.93 4.46
C GLY A 71 -19.77 -11.48 4.79
N ALA A 72 -20.37 -11.05 5.91
CA ALA A 72 -21.74 -11.43 6.28
C ALA A 72 -22.82 -10.82 5.38
N MET A 73 -22.51 -9.79 4.59
CA MET A 73 -23.47 -9.19 3.65
C MET A 73 -23.64 -9.99 2.36
N TRP A 74 -22.66 -10.83 1.99
CA TRP A 74 -22.65 -11.58 0.73
C TRP A 74 -22.94 -10.71 -0.51
N ASP A 75 -22.39 -9.49 -0.52
CA ASP A 75 -22.60 -8.49 -1.58
C ASP A 75 -21.26 -8.05 -2.17
N GLU A 76 -20.90 -8.65 -3.31
CA GLU A 76 -19.65 -8.36 -4.02
C GLU A 76 -19.60 -6.93 -4.56
N SER A 77 -20.73 -6.40 -5.03
CA SER A 77 -20.83 -5.04 -5.56
C SER A 77 -20.59 -4.00 -4.48
N LEU A 78 -21.11 -4.25 -3.27
CA LEU A 78 -20.84 -3.41 -2.11
C LEU A 78 -19.37 -3.46 -1.69
N VAL A 79 -18.74 -4.65 -1.70
CA VAL A 79 -17.31 -4.81 -1.41
C VAL A 79 -16.45 -4.05 -2.43
N GLU A 80 -16.79 -4.10 -3.72
CA GLU A 80 -16.12 -3.32 -4.76
C GLU A 80 -16.24 -1.81 -4.50
N ALA A 81 -17.44 -1.33 -4.14
CA ALA A 81 -17.65 0.07 -3.80
C ALA A 81 -16.80 0.52 -2.60
N PHE A 82 -16.65 -0.34 -1.57
CA PHE A 82 -15.74 -0.08 -0.46
C PHE A 82 -14.27 -0.06 -0.88
N GLY A 83 -13.86 -0.92 -1.82
CA GLY A 83 -12.54 -0.88 -2.43
C GLY A 83 -12.27 0.46 -3.13
N GLY A 84 -13.25 0.97 -3.89
CA GLY A 84 -13.19 2.29 -4.50
C GLY A 84 -13.06 3.43 -3.48
N LEU A 85 -13.79 3.33 -2.36
CA LEU A 85 -13.69 4.29 -1.25
C LEU A 85 -12.31 4.27 -0.57
N LEU A 86 -11.74 3.09 -0.35
CA LEU A 86 -10.36 2.96 0.15
C LEU A 86 -9.35 3.60 -0.81
N ALA A 87 -9.49 3.37 -2.12
CA ALA A 87 -8.62 3.97 -3.12
C ALA A 87 -8.71 5.51 -3.12
N ALA A 88 -9.91 6.07 -2.92
CA ALA A 88 -10.09 7.51 -2.76
C ALA A 88 -9.41 8.04 -1.48
N GLU A 89 -9.52 7.33 -0.36
CA GLU A 89 -8.83 7.67 0.90
C GLU A 89 -7.31 7.60 0.78
N VAL A 90 -6.77 6.59 0.07
CA VAL A 90 -5.33 6.46 -0.22
C VAL A 90 -4.83 7.71 -0.93
N ARG A 91 -5.51 8.14 -2.00
CA ARG A 91 -5.17 9.37 -2.73
C ARG A 91 -5.28 10.61 -1.86
N ARG A 92 -6.37 10.75 -1.08
CA ARG A 92 -6.59 11.90 -0.18
C ARG A 92 -5.48 12.03 0.85
N LYS A 93 -4.95 10.91 1.34
CA LYS A 93 -3.88 10.88 2.35
C LYS A 93 -2.47 10.92 1.76
N GLY A 94 -2.30 10.93 0.44
CA GLY A 94 -0.99 10.92 -0.21
C GLY A 94 -0.20 9.63 0.06
N VAL A 95 -0.90 8.51 0.17
CA VAL A 95 -0.33 7.17 0.32
C VAL A 95 -0.36 6.48 -1.05
N ASP A 96 0.54 5.51 -1.27
CA ASP A 96 0.64 4.76 -2.53
C ASP A 96 0.02 3.36 -2.41
N ILE A 97 0.15 2.72 -1.25
CA ILE A 97 -0.31 1.34 -0.98
C ILE A 97 -1.14 1.29 0.30
N VAL A 98 -2.33 0.70 0.24
CA VAL A 98 -3.07 0.27 1.45
C VAL A 98 -2.79 -1.20 1.72
N LEU A 99 -2.45 -1.54 2.96
CA LEU A 99 -2.20 -2.91 3.40
C LEU A 99 -3.53 -3.62 3.69
N ALA A 100 -4.22 -4.00 2.60
CA ALA A 100 -5.55 -4.62 2.62
C ALA A 100 -5.74 -5.48 1.35
N PRO A 101 -6.71 -6.42 1.34
CA PRO A 101 -7.56 -6.85 2.46
C PRO A 101 -6.87 -7.86 3.40
N THR A 102 -7.49 -8.15 4.54
CA THR A 102 -7.08 -9.28 5.40
C THR A 102 -7.98 -10.48 5.09
N LEU A 103 -7.38 -11.60 4.65
CA LEU A 103 -8.09 -12.78 4.15
C LEU A 103 -7.73 -14.07 4.88
N ASN A 104 -7.21 -13.97 6.11
CA ASN A 104 -6.95 -15.17 6.92
C ASN A 104 -8.27 -15.92 7.21
N LEU A 105 -8.22 -17.25 7.18
CA LEU A 105 -9.37 -18.10 7.48
C LEU A 105 -9.67 -18.09 8.99
N HIS A 106 -10.94 -17.93 9.34
CA HIS A 106 -11.44 -18.11 10.71
C HIS A 106 -11.67 -19.61 10.95
N ARG A 107 -10.63 -20.30 11.43
CA ARG A 107 -10.61 -21.75 11.69
C ARG A 107 -11.15 -22.15 13.07
#